data_AF-A0A5D3Y950-F1
#
_entry.id   AF-A0A5D3Y950-F1
#
_cell.length_a   1.000
_cell.length_b   1.000
_cell.length_c   1.000
_cell.angle_alpha   90.00
_cell.angle_beta   90.00
_cell.angle_gamma   90.00
#
_symmetry.space_group_name_H-M   'P 1'
#
loop_
_entity.id
_entity.type
_entity.pdbx_description
1 polymer ?
#
loop_
_entity_poly.entity_id
_entity_poly.type
_entity_poly.pdbx_seq_one_letter_code
_entity_poly.pdbx_strand_id
1 'polypeptide(L)'
;MGAIPERFNSSQHGTMVDLYFSMARGTPDQSAMEMTKWFNTNYHYIVPEFNRQTHFQITSEQLFDEIKEAQISGISPKVVLIGPLTYLFMGKETEVGFNRLELLPRLLPAYRNILS
;
A
#
# COMPACT_ATOMS: atom_id res chain seq x y z
N MET A 1 1.86 2.37 -2.90
CA MET A 1 0.75 2.86 -3.73
C MET A 1 0.10 4.15 -3.24
N GLY A 2 0.57 4.76 -2.13
CA GLY A 2 0.07 6.08 -1.71
C GLY A 2 -1.37 6.14 -1.18
N ALA A 3 -2.06 5.00 -1.04
CA ALA A 3 -3.40 4.90 -0.45
C ALA A 3 -3.34 4.98 1.08
N ILE A 4 -2.96 6.15 1.59
CA ILE A 4 -2.81 6.43 3.02
C ILE A 4 -4.17 6.93 3.54
N PRO A 5 -4.75 6.33 4.60
CA PRO A 5 -5.98 6.83 5.18
C PRO A 5 -5.83 8.26 5.71
N GLU A 6 -6.83 9.11 5.49
CA GLU A 6 -6.80 10.54 5.84
C GLU A 6 -6.43 10.80 7.31
N ARG A 7 -6.85 9.90 8.22
CA ARG A 7 -6.54 10.02 9.65
C ARG A 7 -5.04 10.04 9.96
N PHE A 8 -4.19 9.49 9.10
CA PHE A 8 -2.75 9.49 9.27
C PHE A 8 -2.05 10.69 8.64
N ASN A 9 -2.79 11.66 8.10
CA ASN A 9 -2.33 12.93 7.53
C ASN A 9 -0.82 12.97 7.24
N SER A 10 -0.43 12.66 6.00
CA SER A 10 0.98 12.49 5.63
C SER A 10 1.87 13.70 5.91
N SER A 11 1.29 14.89 6.08
CA SER A 11 2.02 16.13 6.44
C SER A 11 2.41 16.24 7.91
N GLN A 12 1.84 15.41 8.79
CA GLN A 12 2.11 15.41 10.23
C GLN A 12 3.24 14.44 10.65
N HIS A 13 3.81 13.71 9.70
CA HIS A 13 4.83 12.70 9.97
C HIS A 13 6.22 13.20 9.56
N GLY A 14 7.22 12.95 10.41
CA GLY A 14 8.60 13.41 10.16
C GLY A 14 9.25 12.71 8.97
N THR A 15 9.04 11.39 8.84
CA THR A 15 9.54 10.58 7.73
C THR A 15 8.47 9.65 7.17
N MET A 16 8.70 9.13 5.95
CA MET A 16 7.83 8.08 5.38
C MET A 16 7.86 6.78 6.19
N VAL A 17 8.96 6.49 6.88
CA VAL A 17 9.09 5.33 7.77
C VAL A 17 8.21 5.50 9.01
N ASP A 18 8.16 6.71 9.57
CA ASP A 18 7.26 6.99 10.70
C ASP A 18 5.80 6.83 10.28
N LEU A 19 5.41 7.37 9.12
CA LEU A 19 4.06 7.20 8.57
C LEU A 19 3.71 5.72 8.33
N TYR A 20 4.66 4.94 7.80
CA TYR A 20 4.50 3.50 7.62
C TYR A 20 4.20 2.78 8.94
N PHE A 21 4.96 3.09 10.00
CA PHE A 21 4.72 2.48 11.31
C PHE A 21 3.46 3.02 12.00
N SER A 22 3.11 4.29 11.83
CA SER A 22 1.84 4.83 12.31
C SER A 22 0.66 4.06 11.72
N MET A 23 0.68 3.76 10.42
CA MET A 23 -0.33 2.91 9.80
C MET A 23 -0.33 1.48 10.38
N ALA A 24 0.86 0.89 10.56
CA ALA A 24 1.00 -0.50 10.99
C ALA A 24 0.60 -0.77 12.45
N ARG A 25 0.92 0.15 13.38
CA ARG A 25 0.74 -0.05 14.83
C ARG A 25 0.06 1.09 15.56
N GLY A 26 -0.37 2.13 14.84
CA GLY A 26 -1.00 3.30 15.41
C GLY A 26 -0.01 4.23 16.12
N THR A 27 -0.57 5.30 16.66
CA THR A 27 0.07 6.26 17.55
C THR A 27 -0.82 6.47 18.77
N PRO A 28 -0.39 7.22 19.80
CA PRO A 28 -1.28 7.58 20.91
C PRO A 28 -2.58 8.28 20.47
N ASP A 29 -2.54 9.02 19.36
CA ASP A 29 -3.66 9.82 18.87
C ASP A 29 -4.46 9.16 17.74
N GLN A 30 -3.89 8.15 17.07
CA GLN A 30 -4.46 7.56 15.85
C GLN A 30 -4.43 6.03 15.93
N SER A 31 -5.60 5.40 15.80
CA SER A 31 -5.68 3.94 15.76
C SER A 31 -5.05 3.36 14.49
N ALA A 32 -4.34 2.25 14.68
CA ALA A 32 -3.72 1.46 13.61
C ALA A 32 -4.72 1.07 12.52
N MET A 33 -4.21 0.71 11.35
CA MET A 33 -5.00 0.02 10.33
C MET A 33 -5.34 -1.40 10.79
N GLU A 34 -6.44 -1.93 10.27
CA GLU A 34 -6.90 -3.28 10.59
C GLU A 34 -5.91 -4.34 10.09
N MET A 35 -5.74 -5.41 10.88
CA MET A 35 -5.06 -6.62 10.45
C MET A 35 -6.05 -7.77 10.33
N THR A 36 -5.92 -8.57 9.27
CA THR A 36 -6.70 -9.81 9.10
C THR A 36 -5.84 -10.95 8.54
N LYS A 37 -6.35 -12.18 8.56
CA LYS A 37 -5.59 -13.35 8.11
C LYS A 37 -5.29 -13.26 6.62
N TRP A 38 -4.06 -13.58 6.26
CA TRP A 38 -3.66 -13.80 4.87
C TRP A 38 -4.17 -15.15 4.40
N PHE A 39 -5.34 -15.12 3.73
CA PHE A 39 -6.05 -16.32 3.28
C PHE A 39 -6.24 -17.34 4.42
N ASN A 40 -5.98 -18.61 4.17
CA ASN A 40 -6.07 -19.70 5.12
C ASN A 40 -4.77 -19.94 5.92
N THR A 41 -3.81 -19.02 5.87
CA THR A 41 -2.56 -19.13 6.61
C THR A 41 -2.70 -18.57 8.03
N ASN A 42 -1.63 -18.69 8.84
CA ASN A 42 -1.52 -18.00 10.13
C ASN A 42 -0.82 -16.64 10.03
N TYR A 43 -0.49 -16.19 8.82
CA TYR A 43 0.04 -14.86 8.59
C TYR A 43 -1.09 -13.84 8.58
N HIS A 44 -0.78 -12.59 8.93
CA HIS A 44 -1.73 -11.48 8.94
C HIS A 44 -1.18 -10.33 8.09
N TYR A 45 -2.07 -9.61 7.42
CA TYR A 45 -1.71 -8.44 6.63
C TYR A 45 -2.53 -7.23 7.07
N ILE A 46 -1.99 -6.03 6.79
CA ILE A 46 -2.68 -4.76 7.00
C ILE A 46 -3.68 -4.55 5.86
N VAL A 47 -4.97 -4.44 6.19
CA VAL A 47 -6.06 -4.29 5.23
C VAL A 47 -6.04 -2.88 4.63
N PRO A 48 -5.81 -2.69 3.32
CA PRO A 48 -5.92 -1.38 2.68
C PRO A 48 -7.32 -0.77 2.85
N GLU A 49 -7.39 0.54 3.02
CA GLU A 49 -8.65 1.27 3.19
C GLU A 49 -8.90 2.20 2.02
N PHE A 50 -10.09 2.13 1.45
CA PHE A 50 -10.42 2.82 0.20
C PHE A 50 -11.73 3.59 0.29
N ASN A 51 -11.75 4.78 -0.31
CA ASN A 51 -12.94 5.59 -0.56
C ASN A 51 -12.96 6.09 -2.01
N ARG A 52 -14.02 6.79 -2.43
CA ARG A 52 -14.12 7.34 -3.80
C ARG A 52 -13.05 8.37 -4.14
N GLN A 53 -12.38 8.95 -3.14
CA GLN A 53 -11.34 9.96 -3.29
C GLN A 53 -9.93 9.35 -3.23
N THR A 54 -9.80 8.03 -3.11
CA THR A 54 -8.50 7.38 -3.08
C THR A 54 -7.80 7.58 -4.44
N HIS A 55 -6.56 8.08 -4.36
CA HIS A 55 -5.66 8.24 -5.49
C HIS A 55 -4.41 7.40 -5.24
N PHE A 56 -3.78 6.93 -6.33
CA PHE A 56 -2.59 6.10 -6.24
C PHE A 56 -1.41 6.80 -6.87
N GLN A 57 -0.30 6.76 -6.16
CA GLN A 57 0.99 7.23 -6.63
C GLN A 57 2.11 6.41 -5.99
N ILE A 58 3.28 6.44 -6.62
CA ILE A 58 4.48 5.84 -6.04
C ILE A 58 4.95 6.79 -4.92
N THR A 59 4.93 6.30 -3.68
CA THR A 59 5.31 7.06 -2.47
C THR A 59 6.49 6.45 -1.74
N SER A 60 7.06 5.37 -2.26
CA SER A 60 8.22 4.68 -1.71
C SER A 60 9.10 4.23 -2.86
N GLU A 61 10.39 4.52 -2.75
CA GLU A 61 11.42 4.11 -3.71
C GLU A 61 12.09 2.77 -3.31
N GLN A 62 11.71 2.21 -2.15
CA GLN A 62 12.34 1.04 -1.54
C GLN A 62 12.52 -0.13 -2.51
N LEU A 63 11.49 -0.46 -3.30
CA LEU A 63 11.56 -1.55 -4.27
C LEU A 63 12.68 -1.30 -5.31
N PHE A 64 12.80 -0.07 -5.82
CA PHE A 64 13.80 0.27 -6.82
C PHE A 64 15.21 0.26 -6.22
N ASP A 65 15.35 0.73 -4.98
CA ASP A 65 16.60 0.68 -4.23
C ASP A 65 17.05 -0.77 -3.99
N GLU A 66 16.14 -1.65 -3.57
CA GLU A 66 16.42 -3.09 -3.35
C GLU A 66 16.83 -3.78 -4.66
N ILE A 67 16.17 -3.47 -5.78
CA ILE A 67 16.55 -4.00 -7.10
C ILE A 67 17.95 -3.53 -7.47
N LYS A 68 18.24 -2.25 -7.29
CA LYS A 68 19.54 -1.65 -7.61
C LYS A 68 20.66 -2.25 -6.75
N GLU A 69 20.43 -2.44 -5.46
CA GLU A 69 21.36 -3.09 -4.54
C GLU A 69 21.68 -4.53 -4.97
N ALA A 70 20.65 -5.30 -5.33
CA ALA A 70 20.83 -6.66 -5.84
C ALA A 70 21.65 -6.69 -7.14
N GLN A 71 21.37 -5.78 -8.08
CA GLN A 71 22.10 -5.67 -9.35
C GLN A 71 23.57 -5.30 -9.15
N ILE A 72 23.87 -4.36 -8.24
CA ILE A 72 25.26 -4.00 -7.86
C ILE A 72 26.00 -5.22 -7.30
N SER A 73 25.28 -6.08 -6.58
CA SER A 73 25.81 -7.35 -6.04
C SER A 73 25.91 -8.48 -7.07
N GLY A 74 25.63 -8.22 -8.36
CA GLY A 74 25.66 -9.22 -9.42
C GLY A 74 24.46 -10.18 -9.43
N ILE A 75 23.40 -9.87 -8.69
CA ILE A 75 22.17 -10.67 -8.61
C ILE A 75 21.12 -10.07 -9.55
N SER A 76 20.42 -10.92 -10.30
CA SER A 76 19.25 -10.53 -11.08
C SER A 76 17.97 -10.95 -10.34
N PRO A 77 17.36 -10.06 -9.53
CA PRO A 77 16.21 -10.43 -8.71
C PRO A 77 14.95 -10.61 -9.56
N LYS A 78 14.12 -11.58 -9.19
CA LYS A 78 12.75 -11.67 -9.68
C LYS A 78 11.84 -10.82 -8.80
N VAL A 79 11.40 -9.68 -9.31
CA VAL A 79 10.48 -8.78 -8.60
C VAL A 79 9.11 -9.46 -8.39
N VAL A 80 8.56 -9.34 -7.18
CA VAL A 80 7.25 -9.87 -6.81
C VAL A 80 6.37 -8.71 -6.35
N LEU A 81 5.21 -8.56 -6.99
CA LEU A 81 4.20 -7.56 -6.65
C LEU A 81 2.86 -8.26 -6.41
N ILE A 82 2.09 -7.79 -5.44
CA ILE A 82 0.67 -8.14 -5.34
C ILE A 82 -0.03 -7.59 -6.58
N GLY A 83 -0.78 -8.42 -7.30
CA GLY A 83 -1.51 -7.99 -8.50
C GLY A 83 -2.56 -6.91 -8.19
N PRO A 84 -2.86 -5.98 -9.12
CA PRO A 84 -3.72 -4.83 -8.85
C PRO A 84 -5.14 -5.22 -8.46
N LEU A 85 -5.70 -6.27 -9.08
CA LEU A 85 -7.02 -6.80 -8.70
C LEU A 85 -7.01 -7.40 -7.30
N THR A 86 -6.00 -8.22 -6.97
CA THR A 86 -5.84 -8.80 -5.64
C THR A 86 -5.67 -7.71 -4.58
N TYR A 87 -4.86 -6.69 -4.86
CA TYR A 87 -4.65 -5.56 -3.95
C TYR A 87 -5.96 -4.84 -3.60
N LEU A 88 -6.79 -4.53 -4.60
CA LEU A 88 -8.11 -3.94 -4.35
C LEU A 88 -9.02 -4.92 -3.62
N PHE A 89 -9.07 -6.18 -4.05
CA PHE A 89 -9.96 -7.18 -3.46
C PHE A 89 -9.66 -7.44 -1.98
N MET A 90 -8.38 -7.35 -1.58
CA MET A 90 -7.92 -7.54 -0.21
C MET A 90 -8.04 -6.30 0.67
N GLY A 91 -8.46 -5.15 0.14
CA GLY A 91 -8.83 -3.98 0.92
C GLY A 91 -10.29 -3.95 1.34
N LYS A 92 -10.67 -2.87 2.00
CA LYS A 92 -12.05 -2.58 2.43
C LYS A 92 -12.47 -1.17 2.05
N GLU A 93 -13.76 -1.01 1.82
CA GLU A 93 -14.39 0.29 1.64
C GLU A 93 -14.59 0.98 2.99
N THR A 94 -14.32 2.29 3.03
CA THR A 94 -14.61 3.16 4.18
C THR A 94 -15.82 4.06 3.95
N GLU A 95 -16.45 3.96 2.78
CA GLU A 95 -17.61 4.76 2.35
C GLU A 95 -18.76 3.84 1.90
N VAL A 96 -19.99 4.15 2.34
CA VAL A 96 -21.18 3.35 2.00
C VAL A 96 -21.54 3.52 0.52
N GLY A 97 -21.88 2.41 -0.14
CA GLY A 97 -22.35 2.41 -1.54
C GLY A 97 -21.24 2.61 -2.58
N PHE A 98 -19.97 2.59 -2.14
CA PHE A 98 -18.80 2.56 -3.01
C PHE A 98 -18.32 1.12 -3.19
N ASN A 99 -17.81 0.79 -4.38
CA ASN A 99 -17.13 -0.48 -4.66
C ASN A 99 -15.65 -0.22 -4.95
N ARG A 100 -14.74 -0.80 -4.16
CA ARG A 100 -13.30 -0.60 -4.34
C ARG A 100 -12.76 -1.00 -5.70
N LEU A 101 -13.44 -1.88 -6.45
CA LEU A 101 -13.04 -2.23 -7.82
C LEU A 101 -13.22 -1.08 -8.83
N GLU A 102 -14.06 -0.09 -8.52
CA GLU A 102 -14.16 1.15 -9.30
C GLU A 102 -12.83 1.92 -9.35
N LEU A 103 -11.90 1.65 -8.43
CA LEU A 103 -10.57 2.26 -8.39
C LEU A 103 -9.57 1.66 -9.38
N LEU A 104 -9.87 0.52 -10.02
CA LEU A 104 -8.93 -0.15 -10.90
C LEU A 104 -8.36 0.77 -12.01
N PRO A 105 -9.17 1.59 -12.73
CA PRO A 105 -8.63 2.52 -13.73
C PRO A 105 -7.65 3.55 -13.16
N ARG A 106 -7.79 3.92 -11.87
CA ARG A 106 -6.85 4.84 -11.19
C ARG A 106 -5.61 4.14 -10.66
N LEU A 107 -5.71 2.85 -10.35
CA LEU A 107 -4.61 2.04 -9.83
C LEU A 107 -3.62 1.65 -10.94
N LEU A 108 -4.14 1.32 -12.13
CA LEU A 108 -3.33 0.81 -13.24
C LEU A 108 -2.18 1.74 -13.69
N PRO A 109 -2.35 3.07 -13.79
CA PRO A 109 -1.24 3.97 -14.12
C PRO A 109 -0.06 3.86 -13.15
N ALA A 110 -0.31 3.74 -11.85
CA ALA A 110 0.74 3.59 -10.86
C ALA A 110 1.47 2.24 -11.00
N TYR A 111 0.76 1.15 -11.29
CA TYR A 111 1.40 -0.14 -11.61
C TYR A 111 2.21 -0.10 -12.90
N ARG A 112 1.73 0.61 -13.94
CA ARG A 112 2.50 0.78 -15.18
C ARG A 112 3.81 1.51 -14.93
N ASN A 113 3.81 2.55 -14.11
CA ASN A 113 5.02 3.28 -13.75
C ASN A 113 6.02 2.43 -12.94
N ILE A 114 5.56 1.42 -12.20
CA ILE A 114 6.45 0.49 -11.49
C ILE A 114 7.09 -0.52 -12.46
N LEU A 115 6.39 -0.89 -13.53
CA LEU A 115 6.80 -1.94 -14.47
C LEU A 115 7.56 -1.44 -15.70
N SER A 116 7.56 -0.14 -15.95
CA SER A 116 8.28 0.53 -17.05
C SER A 116 9.74 0.76 -16.70
#